data_AF-A0A7X7J039-F1
#
_entry.id   AF-A0A7X7J039-F1
#
_cell.length_a   1.000
_cell.length_b   1.000
_cell.length_c   1.000
_cell.angle_alpha   90.00
_cell.angle_beta   90.00
_cell.angle_gamma   90.00
#
_symmetry.space_group_name_H-M   'P 1'
#
loop_
_entity.id
_entity.type
_entity.pdbx_description
1 polymer ?
#
loop_
_entity_poly.entity_id
_entity_poly.type
_entity_poly.pdbx_seq_one_letter_code
_entity_poly.pdbx_strand_id
1 'polypeptide(L)'
;MNRTWICWVAAGWVAVAACGGATPRGPVLERDPSQEVSLAKQAGPNFKVKRTSHFLIAYDTADEVARQLDTRLEQTYHMVFQFCEMNGIQARWPDRRLEVIFFDKRAAYERHVAQLGVHAAGTFGIYHQYTNRSYFFNAANDEQVLKLKAQIAESTANIDNLERSLRQMPADGGPIEVQFSDGERFVGSKPEVEKRVAKKLDQARSDLKKVEARRQTYCNQINRTVVQH
;
A
#
# COMPACT_ATOMS: atom_id res chain seq x y z
N MET A 1 6.78 14.84 41.43
CA MET A 1 6.43 13.45 41.06
C MET A 1 5.11 13.51 40.30
N ASN A 2 5.14 13.49 38.96
CA ASN A 2 5.03 12.28 38.10
C ASN A 2 3.77 11.47 38.42
N ARG A 3 2.90 11.08 37.50
CA ARG A 3 2.68 11.35 36.07
C ARG A 3 1.36 10.60 35.78
N THR A 4 0.30 11.30 35.42
CA THR A 4 -1.01 10.69 35.15
C THR A 4 -0.94 9.96 33.80
N TRP A 5 -1.12 8.65 33.83
CA TRP A 5 -1.25 7.82 32.63
C TRP A 5 -2.64 8.02 32.05
N ILE A 6 -2.72 8.55 30.82
CA ILE A 6 -3.94 8.53 30.04
C ILE A 6 -3.68 7.61 28.84
N CYS A 7 -4.28 6.42 28.90
CA CYS A 7 -4.47 5.54 27.77
C CYS A 7 -5.44 6.21 26.78
N TRP A 8 -4.99 6.47 25.54
CA TRP A 8 -5.90 6.69 24.42
C TRP A 8 -5.71 5.58 23.39
N VAL A 9 -6.75 4.76 23.30
CA VAL A 9 -7.02 3.82 22.21
C VAL A 9 -7.34 4.66 20.97
N ALA A 10 -6.58 4.49 19.88
CA ALA A 10 -6.89 5.12 18.60
C ALA A 10 -7.39 4.07 17.60
N ALA A 11 -8.61 4.34 17.13
CA ALA A 11 -9.47 3.53 16.31
C ALA A 11 -8.88 3.10 14.96
N GLY A 12 -9.40 1.97 14.47
CA GLY A 12 -9.13 1.45 13.13
C GLY A 12 -9.67 2.35 12.03
N TRP A 13 -8.92 2.42 10.93
CA TRP A 13 -9.28 3.19 9.75
C TRP A 13 -10.04 2.30 8.76
N VAL A 14 -11.34 2.56 8.63
CA VAL A 14 -12.15 2.16 7.48
C VAL A 14 -11.91 3.19 6.37
N ALA A 15 -11.65 2.72 5.15
CA ALA A 15 -11.48 3.56 3.98
C ALA A 15 -12.79 4.31 3.69
N VAL A 16 -12.73 5.64 3.69
CA VAL A 16 -13.75 6.49 3.06
C VAL A 16 -13.17 7.01 1.76
N ALA A 17 -13.63 6.43 0.66
CA ALA A 17 -13.53 7.07 -0.64
C ALA A 17 -14.48 8.28 -0.64
N ALA A 18 -13.92 9.48 -0.63
CA ALA A 18 -14.64 10.69 -0.97
C ALA A 18 -13.96 11.33 -2.18
N CYS A 19 -14.56 11.11 -3.35
CA CYS A 19 -14.33 11.93 -4.54
C CYS A 19 -14.90 13.32 -4.27
N GLY A 20 -14.01 14.28 -4.05
CA GLY A 20 -14.31 15.70 -4.02
C GLY A 20 -12.99 16.44 -4.08
N GLY A 21 -12.75 17.20 -5.15
CA GLY A 21 -11.55 18.01 -5.29
C GLY A 21 -11.48 19.00 -4.12
N ALA A 22 -10.69 18.66 -3.10
CA ALA A 22 -10.50 19.51 -1.94
C ALA A 22 -9.79 20.78 -2.40
N THR A 23 -10.43 21.93 -2.22
CA THR A 23 -9.77 23.23 -2.32
C THR A 23 -8.59 23.24 -1.35
N PRO A 24 -7.38 23.66 -1.76
CA PRO A 24 -6.22 23.66 -0.86
C PRO A 24 -6.53 24.49 0.39
N ARG A 25 -6.52 23.84 1.57
CA ARG A 25 -6.56 24.51 2.87
C ARG A 25 -5.15 24.89 3.30
N GLY A 26 -4.95 26.13 3.69
CA GLY A 26 -3.67 26.68 4.12
C GLY A 26 -2.98 27.53 3.04
N PRO A 27 -1.89 28.23 3.40
CA PRO A 27 -1.17 29.08 2.48
C PRO A 27 -0.44 28.24 1.42
N VAL A 28 -0.56 28.62 0.15
CA VAL A 28 0.33 28.12 -0.89
C VAL A 28 1.71 28.69 -0.64
N LEU A 29 2.67 27.83 -0.28
CA LEU A 29 4.02 28.27 0.08
C LEU A 29 4.78 28.75 -1.16
N GLU A 30 5.55 29.82 -1.02
CA GLU A 30 6.38 30.33 -2.13
C GLU A 30 7.46 29.34 -2.52
N ARG A 31 7.93 29.44 -3.77
CA ARG A 31 8.98 28.56 -4.28
C ARG A 31 10.32 28.95 -3.67
N ASP A 32 11.04 27.96 -3.14
CA ASP A 32 12.41 28.12 -2.67
C ASP A 32 13.37 27.23 -3.49
N PRO A 33 14.12 27.80 -4.46
CA PRO A 33 15.05 27.04 -5.28
C PRO A 33 16.18 26.37 -4.47
N SER A 34 16.58 26.94 -3.34
CA SER A 34 17.64 26.35 -2.49
C SER A 34 17.18 25.03 -1.88
N GLN A 35 15.89 24.93 -1.58
CA GLN A 35 15.24 23.74 -1.06
C GLN A 35 15.26 22.60 -2.07
N GLU A 36 14.89 22.91 -3.32
CA GLU A 36 14.88 21.95 -4.44
C GLU A 36 16.26 21.34 -4.68
N VAL A 37 17.29 22.18 -4.71
CA VAL A 37 18.68 21.74 -4.91
C VAL A 37 19.17 20.89 -3.74
N SER A 38 18.87 21.28 -2.50
CA SER A 38 19.23 20.54 -1.29
C SER A 38 18.57 19.15 -1.24
N LEU A 39 17.29 19.07 -1.62
CA LEU A 39 16.57 17.80 -1.66
C LEU A 39 17.11 16.88 -2.76
N ALA A 40 17.29 17.40 -3.98
CA ALA A 40 17.83 16.63 -5.10
C ALA A 40 19.23 16.09 -4.80
N LYS A 41 20.09 16.92 -4.19
CA LYS A 41 21.44 16.53 -3.79
C LYS A 41 21.44 15.40 -2.76
N GLN A 42 20.53 15.41 -1.78
CA GLN A 42 20.45 14.34 -0.80
C GLN A 42 19.85 13.06 -1.40
N ALA A 43 18.82 13.18 -2.25
CA ALA A 43 18.16 12.02 -2.83
C ALA A 43 19.07 11.23 -3.79
N GLY A 44 19.88 11.94 -4.58
CA GLY A 44 20.82 11.36 -5.54
C GLY A 44 20.42 11.62 -7.00
N PRO A 45 21.28 11.24 -7.97
CA PRO A 45 21.19 11.71 -9.36
C PRO A 45 19.99 11.18 -10.15
N ASN A 46 19.39 10.07 -9.72
CA ASN A 46 18.28 9.42 -10.45
C ASN A 46 16.89 9.91 -10.01
N PHE A 47 16.84 10.84 -9.05
CA PHE A 47 15.58 11.31 -8.49
C PHE A 47 15.04 12.51 -9.27
N LYS A 48 13.76 12.44 -9.61
CA LYS A 48 12.98 13.57 -10.07
C LYS A 48 12.44 14.33 -8.88
N VAL A 49 12.28 15.65 -9.00
CA VAL A 49 11.68 16.48 -7.94
C VAL A 49 10.32 16.99 -8.41
N LYS A 50 9.30 16.76 -7.59
CA LYS A 50 7.93 17.23 -7.78
C LYS A 50 7.52 18.13 -6.62
N ARG A 51 6.72 19.15 -6.97
CA ARG A 51 6.21 20.16 -6.05
C ARG A 51 4.71 20.04 -5.92
N THR A 52 4.23 20.26 -4.71
CA THR A 52 2.81 20.43 -4.39
C THR A 52 2.62 21.73 -3.60
N SER A 53 1.43 21.97 -3.05
CA SER A 53 1.15 23.14 -2.22
C SER A 53 2.00 23.13 -0.94
N HIS A 54 2.11 21.98 -0.28
CA HIS A 54 2.75 21.85 1.03
C HIS A 54 3.98 20.93 1.06
N PHE A 55 4.23 20.16 -0.01
CA PHE A 55 5.32 19.18 -0.06
C PHE A 55 6.27 19.40 -1.23
N LEU A 56 7.51 18.98 -1.01
CA LEU A 56 8.56 18.82 -2.00
C LEU A 56 8.99 17.35 -2.00
N ILE A 57 8.77 16.65 -3.10
CA ILE A 57 8.92 15.20 -3.20
C ILE A 57 10.03 14.88 -4.20
N ALA A 58 11.13 14.29 -3.74
CA ALA A 58 12.11 13.64 -4.60
C ALA A 58 11.73 12.17 -4.76
N TYR A 59 11.63 11.67 -5.99
CA TYR A 59 11.25 10.28 -6.26
C TYR A 59 12.00 9.65 -7.44
N ASP A 60 12.23 8.33 -7.37
CA ASP A 60 12.80 7.49 -8.44
C ASP A 60 11.77 6.50 -9.03
N THR A 61 10.50 6.64 -8.65
CA THR A 61 9.37 5.82 -9.13
C THR A 61 8.78 6.32 -10.46
N ALA A 62 7.86 5.55 -11.04
CA ALA A 62 7.03 6.03 -12.14
C ALA A 62 6.14 7.22 -11.70
N ASP A 63 5.94 8.19 -12.59
CA ASP A 63 5.25 9.46 -12.26
C ASP A 63 3.81 9.24 -11.74
N GLU A 64 3.15 8.17 -12.18
CA GLU A 64 1.84 7.73 -11.67
C GLU A 64 1.86 7.40 -10.18
N VAL A 65 2.88 6.65 -9.74
CA VAL A 65 3.03 6.22 -8.34
C VAL A 65 3.34 7.43 -7.46
N ALA A 66 4.21 8.32 -7.94
CA ALA A 66 4.50 9.57 -7.24
C ALA A 66 3.27 10.47 -7.12
N ARG A 67 2.38 10.49 -8.13
CA ARG A 67 1.11 11.23 -8.05
C ARG A 67 0.17 10.65 -6.99
N GLN A 68 0.08 9.34 -6.87
CA GLN A 68 -0.71 8.72 -5.80
C GLN A 68 -0.19 9.08 -4.41
N LEU A 69 1.13 9.17 -4.24
CA LEU A 69 1.73 9.66 -3.00
C LEU A 69 1.41 11.13 -2.75
N ASP A 70 1.51 11.99 -3.77
CA ASP A 70 1.20 13.43 -3.66
C ASP A 70 -0.17 13.68 -3.05
N THR A 71 -1.16 12.92 -3.52
CA THR A 71 -2.55 13.15 -3.18
C THR A 71 -2.81 12.74 -1.73
N ARG A 72 -2.20 11.63 -1.31
CA ARG A 72 -2.30 11.13 0.07
C ARG A 72 -1.58 12.04 1.06
N LEU A 73 -0.43 12.60 0.69
CA LEU A 73 0.31 13.54 1.54
C LEU A 73 -0.50 14.81 1.78
N GLU A 74 -1.04 15.41 0.72
CA GLU A 74 -1.86 16.62 0.81
C GLU A 74 -3.16 16.38 1.60
N GLN A 75 -3.84 15.25 1.36
CA GLN A 75 -5.01 14.85 2.14
C GLN A 75 -4.68 14.71 3.63
N THR A 76 -3.58 14.01 3.95
CA THR A 76 -3.16 13.80 5.34
C THR A 76 -2.84 15.15 6.01
N TYR A 77 -2.14 16.03 5.31
CA TYR A 77 -1.83 17.37 5.79
C TYR A 77 -3.09 18.16 6.13
N HIS A 78 -4.08 18.20 5.24
CA HIS A 78 -5.35 18.87 5.52
C HIS A 78 -6.10 18.26 6.70
N MET A 79 -6.10 16.93 6.83
CA MET A 79 -6.76 16.23 7.94
C MET A 79 -6.10 16.53 9.29
N VAL A 80 -4.76 16.62 9.34
CA VAL A 80 -4.03 16.95 10.57
C VAL A 80 -4.38 18.36 11.04
N PHE A 81 -4.37 19.34 10.14
CA PHE A 81 -4.74 20.71 10.50
C PHE A 81 -6.21 20.82 10.93
N GLN A 82 -7.12 20.15 10.22
CA GLN A 82 -8.52 20.07 10.61
C GLN A 82 -8.69 19.44 12.01
N PHE A 83 -7.96 18.36 12.29
CA PHE A 83 -7.96 17.73 13.61
C PHE A 83 -7.50 18.71 14.69
N CYS A 84 -6.42 19.47 14.45
CA CYS A 84 -5.95 20.47 15.39
C CYS A 84 -7.00 21.56 15.65
N GLU A 85 -7.60 22.11 14.60
CA GLU A 85 -8.67 23.12 14.69
C GLU A 85 -9.87 22.61 15.50
N MET A 86 -10.35 21.39 15.20
CA MET A 86 -11.49 20.78 15.90
C MET A 86 -11.22 20.55 17.40
N ASN A 87 -9.96 20.37 17.80
CA ASN A 87 -9.56 20.15 19.18
C ASN A 87 -9.03 21.41 19.87
N GLY A 88 -9.13 22.59 19.23
CA GLY A 88 -8.63 23.85 19.79
C GLY A 88 -7.10 23.92 19.92
N ILE A 89 -6.38 23.05 19.20
CA ILE A 89 -4.91 23.05 19.18
C ILE A 89 -4.46 24.09 18.15
N GLN A 90 -3.71 25.08 18.60
CA GLN A 90 -3.13 26.09 17.70
C GLN A 90 -1.92 25.52 16.96
N ALA A 91 -2.16 24.93 15.80
CA ALA A 91 -1.10 24.47 14.90
C ALA A 91 -0.52 25.64 14.10
N ARG A 92 0.81 25.75 14.05
CA ARG A 92 1.51 26.71 13.19
C ARG A 92 1.76 26.09 11.81
N TRP A 93 1.43 26.83 10.76
CA TRP A 93 1.76 26.46 9.39
C TRP A 93 3.28 26.46 9.16
N PRO A 94 3.86 25.46 8.48
CA PRO A 94 5.26 25.49 8.09
C PRO A 94 5.55 26.66 7.15
N ASP A 95 6.69 27.33 7.35
CA ASP A 95 7.13 28.44 6.49
C ASP A 95 7.75 27.93 5.17
N ARG A 96 8.09 26.63 5.11
CA ARG A 96 8.69 25.94 3.94
C ARG A 96 7.98 24.63 3.70
N ARG A 97 8.04 24.13 2.45
CA ARG A 97 7.44 22.84 2.09
C ARG A 97 8.08 21.71 2.87
N LEU A 98 7.28 20.71 3.24
CA LEU A 98 7.76 19.50 3.87
C LEU A 98 8.47 18.61 2.84
N GLU A 99 9.64 18.13 3.19
CA GLU A 99 10.53 17.40 2.27
C GLU A 99 10.33 15.88 2.39
N VAL A 100 10.17 15.23 1.24
CA VAL A 100 9.94 13.79 1.14
C VAL A 100 10.90 13.18 0.12
N ILE A 101 11.54 12.07 0.48
CA ILE A 101 12.30 11.22 -0.44
C ILE A 101 11.59 9.87 -0.56
N PHE A 102 11.19 9.54 -1.79
CA PHE A 102 10.35 8.37 -2.09
C PHE A 102 11.05 7.40 -3.03
N PHE A 103 11.40 6.23 -2.50
CA PHE A 103 12.15 5.19 -3.21
C PHE A 103 11.22 4.16 -3.88
N ASP A 104 11.59 3.64 -5.04
CA ASP A 104 10.85 2.56 -5.70
C ASP A 104 11.10 1.20 -5.05
N LYS A 105 12.32 0.98 -4.55
CA LYS A 105 12.77 -0.28 -3.98
C LYS A 105 13.11 -0.13 -2.50
N ARG A 106 12.62 -1.08 -1.70
CA ARG A 106 12.92 -1.18 -0.27
C ARG A 106 14.42 -1.19 0.03
N ALA A 107 15.21 -1.94 -0.74
CA ALA A 107 16.66 -2.04 -0.54
C ALA A 107 17.39 -0.70 -0.72
N ALA A 108 16.93 0.16 -1.64
CA ALA A 108 17.50 1.49 -1.84
C ALA A 108 17.17 2.41 -0.65
N TYR A 109 15.92 2.35 -0.18
CA TYR A 109 15.47 3.05 1.02
C TYR A 109 16.25 2.62 2.28
N GLU A 110 16.35 1.32 2.57
CA GLU A 110 17.05 0.81 3.75
C GLU A 110 18.54 1.20 3.72
N ARG A 111 19.18 1.12 2.55
CA ARG A 111 20.58 1.56 2.38
C ARG A 111 20.73 3.06 2.63
N HIS A 112 19.81 3.88 2.13
CA HIS A 112 19.87 5.33 2.31
C HIS A 112 19.64 5.72 3.78
N VAL A 113 18.64 5.12 4.43
CA VAL A 113 18.34 5.42 5.83
C VAL A 113 19.45 4.93 6.76
N ALA A 114 20.11 3.81 6.45
CA ALA A 114 21.28 3.36 7.19
C ALA A 114 22.44 4.38 7.17
N GLN A 115 22.61 5.13 6.07
CA GLN A 115 23.61 6.21 5.99
C GLN A 115 23.28 7.40 6.90
N LEU A 116 22.02 7.54 7.32
CA LEU A 116 21.59 8.54 8.30
C LEU A 116 21.78 8.05 9.75
N GLY A 117 22.32 6.84 9.95
CA GLY A 117 22.51 6.24 11.27
C GLY A 117 21.21 5.68 11.88
N VAL A 118 20.16 5.50 11.08
CA VAL A 118 18.86 4.96 11.52
C VAL A 118 18.68 3.55 10.98
N HIS A 119 18.23 2.62 11.83
CA HIS A 119 17.83 1.28 11.41
C HIS A 119 16.36 1.28 10.97
N ALA A 120 16.12 1.28 9.67
CA ALA A 120 14.77 1.23 9.07
C ALA A 120 14.22 -0.19 8.86
N ALA A 121 14.79 -1.19 9.55
CA ALA A 121 14.37 -2.58 9.37
C ALA A 121 12.92 -2.76 9.83
N GLY A 122 12.03 -3.09 8.88
CA GLY A 122 10.61 -3.31 9.17
C GLY A 122 9.75 -2.05 9.17
N THR A 123 10.29 -0.88 8.85
CA THR A 123 9.51 0.36 8.67
C THR A 123 9.32 0.69 7.20
N PHE A 124 8.13 1.19 6.85
CA PHE A 124 7.78 1.57 5.47
C PHE A 124 8.03 3.06 5.18
N GLY A 125 8.32 3.81 6.23
CA GLY A 125 8.90 5.12 6.16
C GLY A 125 9.37 5.57 7.53
N ILE A 126 10.20 6.60 7.53
CA ILE A 126 10.65 7.28 8.73
C ILE A 126 10.55 8.79 8.53
N TYR A 127 10.39 9.52 9.63
CA TYR A 127 10.66 10.95 9.67
C TYR A 127 11.97 11.17 10.43
N HIS A 128 12.92 11.83 9.79
CA HIS A 128 14.22 12.12 10.39
C HIS A 128 14.27 13.57 10.86
N GLN A 129 14.21 13.75 12.18
CA GLN A 129 14.14 15.05 12.84
C GLN A 129 15.29 16.00 12.50
N TYR A 130 16.53 15.49 12.38
CA TYR A 130 17.71 16.34 12.17
C TYR A 130 17.75 16.95 10.77
N THR A 131 17.25 16.20 9.77
CA THR A 131 17.14 16.72 8.40
C THR A 131 15.78 17.36 8.13
N ASN A 132 14.80 17.17 9.01
CA ASN A 132 13.40 17.53 8.81
C ASN A 132 12.83 16.94 7.50
N ARG A 133 13.10 15.65 7.24
CA ARG A 133 12.69 14.96 6.00
C ARG A 133 11.99 13.64 6.32
N SER A 134 10.99 13.32 5.51
CA SER A 134 10.37 12.00 5.50
C SER A 134 10.95 11.14 4.39
N TYR A 135 11.17 9.86 4.68
CA TYR A 135 11.69 8.89 3.73
C TYR A 135 10.70 7.74 3.66
N PHE A 136 10.28 7.37 2.46
CA PHE A 136 9.33 6.27 2.22
C PHE A 136 9.81 5.40 1.07
N PHE A 137 9.31 4.17 0.99
CA PHE A 137 9.43 3.40 -0.24
C PHE A 137 8.07 2.94 -0.76
N ASN A 138 8.02 2.59 -2.04
CA ASN A 138 6.85 2.05 -2.69
C ASN A 138 6.51 0.66 -2.15
N ALA A 139 5.67 0.62 -1.12
CA ALA A 139 5.20 -0.63 -0.50
C ALA A 139 4.49 -1.57 -1.49
N ALA A 140 3.97 -1.08 -2.61
CA ALA A 140 3.36 -1.93 -3.63
C ALA A 140 4.39 -2.82 -4.36
N ASN A 141 5.67 -2.44 -4.31
CA ASN A 141 6.82 -3.18 -4.82
C ASN A 141 7.53 -4.02 -3.75
N ASP A 142 7.00 -4.07 -2.53
CA ASP A 142 7.53 -4.96 -1.51
C ASP A 142 7.36 -6.43 -1.95
N GLU A 143 8.40 -7.24 -1.77
CA GLU A 143 8.43 -8.62 -2.27
C GLU A 143 7.28 -9.47 -1.73
N GLN A 144 6.89 -9.26 -0.47
CA GLN A 144 5.79 -10.00 0.12
C GLN A 144 4.45 -9.59 -0.49
N VAL A 145 4.25 -8.30 -0.79
CA VAL A 145 3.06 -7.83 -1.51
C VAL A 145 3.00 -8.44 -2.91
N LEU A 146 4.11 -8.45 -3.64
CA LEU A 146 4.17 -9.02 -4.99
C LEU A 146 3.89 -10.52 -4.99
N LYS A 147 4.47 -11.27 -4.05
CA LYS A 147 4.20 -12.71 -3.86
C LYS A 147 2.71 -12.98 -3.59
N LEU A 148 2.09 -12.22 -2.70
CA LEU A 148 0.67 -12.36 -2.38
C LEU A 148 -0.23 -11.99 -3.57
N LYS A 149 0.12 -10.96 -4.35
CA LYS A 149 -0.60 -10.60 -5.58
C LYS A 149 -0.53 -11.72 -6.63
N ALA A 150 0.65 -12.31 -6.82
CA ALA A 150 0.81 -13.43 -7.75
C ALA A 150 -0.05 -14.64 -7.34
N GLN A 151 -0.06 -14.98 -6.05
CA GLN A 151 -0.91 -16.07 -5.50
C GLN A 151 -2.41 -15.80 -5.69
N ILE A 152 -2.85 -14.55 -5.52
CA ILE A 152 -4.24 -14.16 -5.78
C ILE A 152 -4.57 -14.35 -7.27
N ALA A 153 -3.72 -13.88 -8.17
CA ALA A 153 -3.94 -14.00 -9.61
C ALA A 153 -4.01 -15.47 -10.06
N GLU A 154 -3.13 -16.32 -9.55
CA GLU A 154 -3.14 -17.77 -9.80
C GLU A 154 -4.43 -18.42 -9.28
N SER A 155 -4.85 -18.07 -8.06
CA SER A 155 -6.07 -18.62 -7.44
C SER A 155 -7.33 -18.21 -8.22
N THR A 156 -7.40 -16.96 -8.68
CA THR A 156 -8.52 -16.47 -9.51
C THR A 156 -8.57 -17.19 -10.85
N ALA A 157 -7.43 -17.33 -11.53
CA ALA A 157 -7.36 -18.04 -12.80
C ALA A 157 -7.79 -19.52 -12.65
N ASN A 158 -7.43 -20.16 -11.53
CA ASN A 158 -7.87 -21.51 -11.21
C ASN A 158 -9.41 -21.58 -11.07
N ILE A 159 -10.02 -20.66 -10.31
CA ILE A 159 -11.48 -20.61 -10.16
C ILE A 159 -12.16 -20.43 -11.51
N ASP A 160 -11.69 -19.49 -12.34
CA ASP A 160 -12.24 -19.24 -13.68
C ASP A 160 -12.17 -20.50 -14.57
N ASN A 161 -11.09 -21.28 -14.48
CA ASN A 161 -10.93 -22.52 -15.23
C ASN A 161 -11.90 -23.61 -14.75
N LEU A 162 -12.12 -23.74 -13.43
CA LEU A 162 -13.09 -24.68 -12.86
C LEU A 162 -14.52 -24.31 -13.25
N GLU A 163 -14.87 -23.02 -13.19
CA GLU A 163 -16.18 -22.53 -13.62
C GLU A 163 -16.41 -22.75 -15.12
N ARG A 164 -15.39 -22.53 -15.95
CA ARG A 164 -15.46 -22.81 -17.38
C ARG A 164 -15.66 -24.31 -17.65
N SER A 165 -14.97 -25.17 -16.91
CA SER A 165 -15.11 -26.61 -17.02
C SER A 165 -16.54 -27.07 -16.70
N LEU A 166 -17.15 -26.53 -15.63
CA LEU A 166 -18.57 -26.79 -15.31
C LEU A 166 -19.51 -26.39 -16.45
N ARG A 167 -19.29 -25.20 -17.05
CA ARG A 167 -20.15 -24.71 -18.15
C ARG A 167 -20.01 -25.51 -19.45
N GLN A 168 -18.85 -26.12 -19.67
CA GLN A 168 -18.53 -26.85 -20.90
C GLN A 168 -18.82 -28.36 -20.80
N MET A 169 -19.32 -28.85 -19.65
CA MET A 169 -19.65 -30.27 -19.50
C MET A 169 -20.79 -30.70 -20.43
N PRO A 170 -20.64 -31.82 -21.17
CA PRO A 170 -21.71 -32.36 -21.99
C PRO A 170 -22.97 -32.69 -21.18
N ALA A 171 -24.15 -32.50 -21.80
CA ALA A 171 -25.42 -32.74 -21.13
C ALA A 171 -25.66 -34.23 -20.81
N ASP A 172 -25.25 -35.15 -21.70
CA ASP A 172 -25.66 -36.56 -21.68
C ASP A 172 -24.53 -37.59 -21.96
N GLY A 173 -24.60 -38.73 -21.25
CA GLY A 173 -24.43 -40.05 -21.88
C GLY A 173 -23.15 -40.89 -21.64
N GLY A 174 -22.11 -40.37 -21.00
CA GLY A 174 -20.87 -41.13 -20.81
C GLY A 174 -19.98 -40.64 -19.66
N PRO A 175 -18.93 -41.40 -19.29
CA PRO A 175 -17.96 -40.97 -18.31
C PRO A 175 -17.25 -39.70 -18.80
N ILE A 176 -17.26 -38.65 -17.99
CA ILE A 176 -16.61 -37.37 -18.25
C ILE A 176 -15.25 -37.39 -17.56
N GLU A 177 -14.19 -37.17 -18.33
CA GLU A 177 -12.84 -36.93 -17.80
C GLU A 177 -12.64 -35.43 -17.59
N VAL A 178 -12.25 -35.05 -16.39
CA VAL A 178 -11.82 -33.69 -16.06
C VAL A 178 -10.40 -33.72 -15.54
N GLN A 179 -9.56 -32.88 -16.13
CA GLN A 179 -8.25 -32.57 -15.60
C GLN A 179 -8.32 -31.25 -14.82
N PHE A 180 -7.94 -31.31 -13.56
CA PHE A 180 -7.84 -30.15 -12.68
C PHE A 180 -6.49 -29.44 -12.88
N SER A 181 -6.43 -28.19 -12.45
CA SER A 181 -5.23 -27.33 -12.51
C SER A 181 -4.05 -27.84 -11.68
N ASP A 182 -4.31 -28.67 -10.67
CA ASP A 182 -3.30 -29.36 -9.85
C ASP A 182 -2.78 -30.65 -10.50
N GLY A 183 -3.22 -30.94 -11.72
CA GLY A 183 -2.85 -32.15 -12.46
C GLY A 183 -3.67 -33.39 -12.09
N GLU A 184 -4.58 -33.31 -11.12
CA GLU A 184 -5.51 -34.40 -10.81
C GLU A 184 -6.40 -34.68 -12.02
N ARG A 185 -6.55 -35.96 -12.39
CA ARG A 185 -7.53 -36.39 -13.38
C ARG A 185 -8.63 -37.17 -12.69
N PHE A 186 -9.87 -36.87 -13.05
CA PHE A 186 -11.04 -37.58 -12.51
C PHE A 186 -11.95 -37.96 -13.65
N VAL A 187 -12.31 -39.25 -13.70
CA VAL A 187 -13.26 -39.80 -14.65
C VAL A 187 -14.46 -40.29 -13.85
N GLY A 188 -15.66 -39.83 -14.19
CA GLY A 188 -16.87 -40.23 -13.48
C GLY A 188 -18.14 -39.88 -14.24
N SER A 189 -19.28 -40.22 -13.65
CA SER A 189 -20.56 -39.74 -14.14
C SER A 189 -20.65 -38.22 -13.95
N LYS A 190 -21.45 -37.54 -14.79
CA LYS A 190 -21.69 -36.10 -14.69
C LYS A 190 -21.97 -35.59 -13.26
N PRO A 191 -22.90 -36.17 -12.48
CA PRO A 191 -23.17 -35.68 -11.12
C PRO A 191 -21.98 -35.86 -10.16
N GLU A 192 -21.15 -36.88 -10.34
CA GLU A 192 -19.94 -37.08 -9.53
C GLU A 192 -18.85 -36.06 -9.87
N VAL A 193 -18.70 -35.77 -11.17
CA VAL A 193 -17.77 -34.76 -11.68
C VAL A 193 -18.20 -33.37 -11.23
N GLU A 194 -19.47 -33.00 -11.37
CA GLU A 194 -20.01 -31.72 -10.89
C GLU A 194 -19.79 -31.54 -9.40
N LYS A 195 -20.10 -32.56 -8.59
CA LYS A 195 -19.87 -32.53 -7.13
C LYS A 195 -18.39 -32.37 -6.80
N ARG A 196 -17.50 -33.02 -7.55
CA ARG A 196 -16.06 -32.92 -7.34
C ARG A 196 -15.54 -31.53 -7.71
N VAL A 197 -15.96 -30.98 -8.84
CA VAL A 197 -15.56 -29.63 -9.28
C VAL A 197 -16.12 -28.57 -8.34
N ALA A 198 -17.37 -28.68 -7.89
CA ALA A 198 -17.97 -27.79 -6.90
C ALA A 198 -17.16 -27.79 -5.59
N LYS A 199 -16.78 -28.97 -5.08
CA LYS A 199 -15.93 -29.08 -3.88
C LYS A 199 -14.55 -28.42 -4.07
N LYS A 200 -13.91 -28.61 -5.23
CA LYS A 200 -12.62 -27.96 -5.53
C LYS A 200 -12.76 -26.44 -5.64
N LEU A 201 -13.86 -25.96 -6.20
CA LEU A 201 -14.17 -24.55 -6.34
C LEU A 201 -14.43 -23.89 -4.98
N ASP A 202 -15.16 -24.55 -4.07
CA ASP A 202 -15.32 -24.09 -2.68
C ASP A 202 -13.99 -24.00 -1.94
N GLN A 203 -13.13 -25.01 -2.13
CA GLN A 203 -11.78 -25.01 -1.55
C GLN A 203 -10.93 -23.86 -2.11
N ALA A 204 -10.92 -23.67 -3.44
CA ALA A 204 -10.17 -22.61 -4.09
C ALA A 204 -10.63 -21.21 -3.64
N ARG A 205 -11.95 -20.98 -3.50
CA ARG A 205 -12.52 -19.73 -2.97
C ARG A 205 -12.12 -19.49 -1.51
N SER A 206 -12.11 -20.54 -0.69
CA SER A 206 -11.67 -20.48 0.71
C SER A 206 -10.19 -20.09 0.81
N ASP A 207 -9.34 -20.67 -0.03
CA ASP A 207 -7.91 -20.37 -0.03
C ASP A 207 -7.61 -18.96 -0.58
N LEU A 208 -8.30 -18.53 -1.64
CA LEU A 208 -8.25 -17.14 -2.12
C LEU A 208 -8.57 -16.16 -0.98
N LYS A 209 -9.66 -16.39 -0.24
CA LYS A 209 -10.05 -15.55 0.90
C LYS A 209 -8.95 -15.48 1.97
N LYS A 210 -8.24 -16.58 2.24
CA LYS A 210 -7.12 -16.59 3.19
C LYS A 210 -5.94 -15.76 2.68
N VAL A 211 -5.59 -15.88 1.40
CA VAL A 211 -4.49 -15.11 0.81
C VAL A 211 -4.81 -13.61 0.80
N GLU A 212 -6.04 -13.25 0.45
CA GLU A 212 -6.52 -11.86 0.53
C GLU A 212 -6.47 -11.31 1.96
N ALA A 213 -6.89 -12.10 2.95
CA ALA A 213 -6.80 -11.72 4.36
C ALA A 213 -5.34 -11.51 4.80
N ARG A 214 -4.41 -12.38 4.36
CA ARG A 214 -2.97 -12.21 4.62
C ARG A 214 -2.43 -10.93 3.99
N ARG A 215 -2.81 -10.63 2.74
CA ARG A 215 -2.45 -9.37 2.06
C ARG A 215 -2.96 -8.16 2.85
N GLN A 216 -4.21 -8.19 3.30
CA GLN A 216 -4.79 -7.10 4.08
C GLN A 216 -4.10 -6.93 5.43
N THR A 217 -3.84 -8.02 6.16
CA THR A 217 -3.09 -7.99 7.42
C THR A 217 -1.70 -7.42 7.23
N TYR A 218 -1.00 -7.84 6.17
CA TYR A 218 0.31 -7.29 5.85
C TYR A 218 0.23 -5.80 5.57
N CYS A 219 -0.65 -5.33 4.68
CA CYS A 219 -0.86 -3.90 4.43
C CYS A 219 -1.25 -3.12 5.70
N ASN A 220 -2.02 -3.71 6.61
CA ASN A 220 -2.34 -3.07 7.90
C ASN A 220 -1.12 -2.97 8.81
N GLN A 221 -0.25 -3.98 8.82
CA GLN A 221 1.03 -3.93 9.54
C GLN A 221 1.93 -2.83 8.98
N ILE A 222 1.99 -2.69 7.64
CA ILE A 222 2.68 -1.58 6.97
C ILE A 222 2.23 -0.24 7.56
N ASN A 223 0.93 0.00 7.57
CA ASN A 223 0.37 1.27 8.05
C ASN A 223 0.64 1.54 9.53
N ARG A 224 0.75 0.51 10.37
CA ARG A 224 1.02 0.67 11.82
C ARG A 224 2.46 1.05 12.13
N THR A 225 3.43 0.51 11.38
CA THR A 225 4.86 0.77 11.63
C THR A 225 5.30 2.19 11.27
N VAL A 226 4.60 2.86 10.35
CA VAL A 226 4.87 4.28 9.98
C VAL A 226 4.55 5.26 11.13
N VAL A 227 3.80 4.83 12.16
CA VAL A 227 3.36 5.70 13.27
C VAL A 227 4.31 5.67 14.47
N GLN A 228 5.24 4.71 14.56
CA GLN A 228 5.90 4.38 15.83
C GLN A 228 7.38 4.78 15.99
N HIS A 229 8.02 5.48 15.05
CA HIS A 229 9.45 5.85 15.16
C HIS A 229 9.69 7.34 15.01
#